data_AF-A0A419GEL4-F1
#
_entry.id   AF-A0A419GEL4-F1
#
_cell.length_a   1.000
_cell.length_b   1.000
_cell.length_c   1.000
_cell.angle_alpha   90.00
_cell.angle_beta   90.00
_cell.angle_gamma   90.00
#
_symmetry.space_group_name_H-M   'P 1'
#
loop_
_entity.id
_entity.type
_entity.pdbx_description
1 polymer ?
#
loop_
_entity_poly.entity_id
_entity_poly.type
_entity_poly.pdbx_seq_one_letter_code
_entity_poly.pdbx_strand_id
1 'polypeptide(L)'
;MTFFIGQVLPYVAVVIFTLGILYRLWRWAAARIIHNVTLSPFPQSNAQVAGIYAGEIVLFRNVFLFDKGLWIGAWPMHVALGSVIGGHVVGIYFLGKQFTYIGLSEHLSEQMSALLGTVFGLIMLAGLLVLLYRRLAIDSVRKISVPGDYLHLLLLLGIVSVGNFMRLFPAYGLEYEPAREYITGLVYLNPIPIPDNPLFIIHFLLVQVLLIVFPFSKLMHLFGMFANRWIMNRVYHDPAPGLPGVDLSKGVPVVNAVSEGGVTSAGV
;
A
#
# COMPACT_ATOMS: atom_id res chain seq x y z
N MET A 1 -3.73 19.52 26.40
CA MET A 1 -4.10 18.67 25.24
C MET A 1 -2.92 18.43 24.30
N THR A 2 -2.15 19.46 23.93
CA THR A 2 -0.95 19.36 23.08
C THR A 2 0.13 18.41 23.64
N PHE A 3 0.38 18.41 24.95
CA PHE A 3 1.28 17.45 25.60
C PHE A 3 0.91 15.99 25.31
N PHE A 4 -0.37 15.64 25.49
CA PHE A 4 -0.83 14.27 25.22
C PHE A 4 -0.68 13.90 23.75
N ILE A 5 -1.14 14.77 22.83
CA ILE A 5 -1.09 14.54 21.38
C ILE A 5 0.36 14.47 20.86
N GLY A 6 1.25 15.29 21.41
CA GLY A 6 2.61 15.44 20.92
C GLY A 6 3.64 14.53 21.58
N GLN A 7 3.43 14.11 22.83
CA GLN A 7 4.48 13.42 23.59
C GLN A 7 4.07 12.05 24.11
N VAL A 8 2.78 11.78 24.28
CA VAL A 8 2.30 10.49 24.82
C VAL A 8 1.69 9.62 23.73
N LEU A 9 0.71 10.19 23.01
CA LEU A 9 -0.04 9.50 21.96
C LEU A 9 0.84 8.93 20.84
N PRO A 10 1.96 9.55 20.41
CA PRO A 10 2.79 8.97 19.35
C PRO A 10 3.38 7.62 19.74
N TYR A 11 3.83 7.47 20.99
CA TYR A 11 4.35 6.20 21.50
C TYR A 11 3.24 5.15 21.60
N VAL A 12 2.06 5.54 22.10
CA VAL A 12 0.90 4.64 22.15
C VAL A 12 0.52 4.17 20.74
N ALA A 13 0.47 5.09 19.77
CA ALA A 13 0.15 4.81 18.39
C ALA A 13 1.15 3.85 17.75
N VAL A 14 2.46 4.07 17.95
CA VAL A 14 3.52 3.18 17.46
C VAL A 14 3.45 1.79 18.09
N VAL A 15 3.20 1.69 19.40
CA VAL A 15 3.06 0.40 20.09
C VAL A 15 1.86 -0.38 19.54
N ILE A 16 0.70 0.27 19.40
CA ILE A 16 -0.51 -0.37 18.84
C ILE A 16 -0.27 -0.80 17.39
N PHE A 17 0.31 0.08 16.58
CA PHE A 17 0.63 -0.19 15.18
C PHE A 17 1.54 -1.41 15.04
N THR A 18 2.66 -1.42 15.76
CA THR A 18 3.66 -2.48 15.67
C THR A 18 3.13 -3.81 16.21
N LEU A 19 2.58 -3.83 17.43
CA LEU A 19 2.04 -5.07 18.01
C LEU A 19 0.85 -5.60 17.22
N GLY A 20 -0.02 -4.71 16.72
CA GLY A 20 -1.16 -5.09 15.89
C GLY A 20 -0.74 -5.70 14.55
N ILE A 21 0.29 -5.15 13.89
CA ILE A 21 0.87 -5.74 12.67
C ILE A 21 1.44 -7.12 12.99
N LEU A 22 2.29 -7.22 14.02
CA LEU A 22 2.93 -8.49 14.40
C LEU A 22 1.90 -9.57 14.72
N TYR A 23 0.88 -9.24 15.51
CA TYR A 23 -0.23 -10.15 15.81
C TYR A 23 -0.94 -10.64 14.54
N ARG A 24 -1.23 -9.74 13.61
CA ARG A 24 -1.94 -10.08 12.37
C ARG A 24 -1.09 -10.92 11.42
N LEU A 25 0.19 -10.59 11.27
CA LEU A 25 1.14 -11.37 10.49
C LEU A 25 1.33 -12.76 11.10
N TRP A 26 1.50 -12.86 12.41
CA TRP A 26 1.59 -14.14 13.13
C TRP A 26 0.34 -14.99 12.90
N ARG A 27 -0.86 -14.41 13.05
CA ARG A 27 -2.12 -15.13 12.82
C ARG A 27 -2.24 -15.66 11.39
N TRP A 28 -1.78 -14.91 10.39
CA TRP A 28 -1.76 -15.37 9.00
C TRP A 28 -0.73 -16.47 8.76
N ALA A 29 0.47 -16.33 9.32
CA ALA A 29 1.53 -17.34 9.20
C ALA A 29 1.19 -18.64 9.93
N ALA A 30 0.46 -18.56 11.05
CA ALA A 30 -0.01 -19.72 11.79
C ALA A 30 -1.13 -20.50 11.08
N ALA A 31 -1.83 -19.89 10.12
CA ALA A 31 -2.88 -20.56 9.36
C ALA A 31 -2.26 -21.56 8.38
N ARG A 32 -2.51 -22.86 8.59
CA ARG A 32 -2.02 -23.92 7.69
C ARG A 32 -2.89 -23.99 6.44
N ILE A 33 -2.30 -23.75 5.26
CA ILE A 33 -2.96 -23.93 3.97
C ILE A 33 -2.64 -25.32 3.45
N ILE A 34 -3.65 -26.20 3.45
CA ILE A 34 -3.49 -27.63 3.17
C ILE A 34 -3.65 -27.95 1.68
N HIS A 35 -4.24 -27.05 0.87
CA HIS A 35 -4.57 -27.30 -0.53
C HIS A 35 -3.89 -26.30 -1.48
N ASN A 36 -3.59 -26.73 -2.71
CA ASN A 36 -3.10 -25.84 -3.77
C ASN A 36 -4.24 -24.98 -4.31
N VAL A 37 -4.05 -23.66 -4.27
CA VAL A 37 -5.00 -22.66 -4.80
C VAL A 37 -4.34 -21.96 -6.00
N THR A 38 -3.81 -22.74 -6.94
CA THR A 38 -3.20 -22.21 -8.17
C THR A 38 -4.28 -21.95 -9.21
N LEU A 39 -4.30 -20.76 -9.80
CA LEU A 39 -5.23 -20.42 -10.88
C LEU A 39 -4.60 -20.78 -12.23
N SER A 40 -5.36 -21.41 -13.12
CA SER A 40 -4.94 -21.66 -14.51
C SER A 40 -4.95 -20.36 -15.32
N PRO A 41 -3.95 -20.10 -16.20
CA PRO A 41 -2.76 -20.91 -16.46
C PRO A 41 -1.72 -20.76 -15.34
N PHE A 42 -1.24 -21.89 -14.81
CA PHE A 42 -0.28 -21.90 -13.71
C PHE A 42 1.15 -21.61 -14.23
N PRO A 43 1.94 -20.81 -13.49
CA PRO A 43 3.31 -20.52 -13.87
C PRO A 43 4.17 -21.78 -13.80
N GLN A 44 4.99 -21.99 -14.83
CA GLN A 44 5.86 -23.17 -14.97
C GLN A 44 7.25 -22.95 -14.36
N SER A 45 7.60 -21.70 -14.03
CA SER A 45 8.92 -21.35 -13.50
C SER A 45 8.87 -20.17 -12.53
N ASN A 46 9.83 -20.12 -11.61
CA ASN A 46 9.97 -19.00 -10.67
C ASN A 46 10.15 -17.64 -11.37
N ALA A 47 10.72 -17.61 -12.57
CA ALA A 47 10.84 -16.40 -13.38
C ALA A 47 9.47 -15.86 -13.82
N GLN A 48 8.55 -16.76 -14.23
CA GLN A 48 7.17 -16.38 -14.56
C GLN A 48 6.42 -15.87 -13.32
N VAL A 49 6.62 -16.51 -12.17
CA VAL A 49 6.06 -16.05 -10.88
C VAL A 49 6.52 -14.62 -10.58
N ALA A 50 7.83 -14.37 -10.65
CA ALA A 50 8.39 -13.05 -10.39
C ALA A 50 7.84 -11.99 -11.36
N GLY A 51 7.69 -12.32 -12.65
CA GLY A 51 7.10 -11.42 -13.65
C GLY A 51 5.63 -11.07 -13.36
N ILE A 52 4.82 -12.05 -12.93
CA ILE A 52 3.42 -11.81 -12.52
C ILE A 52 3.40 -10.88 -11.31
N TYR A 53 4.22 -11.15 -10.29
CA TYR A 53 4.29 -10.30 -9.10
C TYR A 53 4.68 -8.87 -9.42
N ALA A 54 5.73 -8.69 -10.22
CA ALA A 54 6.19 -7.37 -10.62
C ALA A 54 5.07 -6.61 -11.36
N GLY A 55 4.37 -7.26 -12.29
CA GLY A 55 3.23 -6.65 -12.98
C GLY A 55 2.06 -6.28 -12.05
N GLU A 56 1.77 -7.12 -11.06
CA GLU A 56 0.71 -6.84 -10.08
C GLU A 56 1.08 -5.75 -9.08
N ILE A 57 2.34 -5.65 -8.67
CA ILE A 57 2.81 -4.65 -7.70
C ILE A 57 3.02 -3.30 -8.38
N VAL A 58 3.68 -3.27 -9.53
CA VAL A 58 4.09 -2.02 -10.20
C VAL A 58 2.95 -1.42 -11.01
N LEU A 59 2.21 -2.24 -11.75
CA LEU A 59 1.23 -1.76 -12.73
C LEU A 59 -0.22 -2.07 -12.35
N PHE A 60 -0.45 -2.82 -11.27
CA PHE A 60 -1.77 -3.33 -10.90
C PHE A 60 -2.43 -4.02 -12.11
N ARG A 61 -1.67 -4.88 -12.80
CA ARG A 61 -2.03 -5.44 -14.12
C ARG A 61 -3.45 -6.02 -14.15
N ASN A 62 -3.85 -6.84 -13.19
CA ASN A 62 -5.23 -7.36 -13.16
C ASN A 62 -6.29 -6.26 -13.05
N VAL A 63 -6.07 -5.25 -12.20
CA VAL A 63 -7.00 -4.12 -12.08
C VAL A 63 -7.07 -3.35 -13.40
N PHE A 64 -5.95 -3.15 -14.08
CA PHE A 64 -5.93 -2.53 -15.41
C PHE A 64 -6.74 -3.33 -16.44
N LEU A 65 -6.63 -4.65 -16.41
CA LEU A 65 -7.31 -5.53 -17.38
C LEU A 65 -8.82 -5.63 -17.10
N PHE A 66 -9.24 -5.72 -15.84
CA PHE A 66 -10.62 -6.04 -15.48
C PHE A 66 -11.46 -4.83 -15.02
N ASP A 67 -10.82 -3.76 -14.54
CA ASP A 67 -11.52 -2.56 -14.07
C ASP A 67 -10.66 -1.31 -14.26
N LYS A 68 -10.62 -0.83 -15.52
CA LYS A 68 -9.90 0.40 -15.89
C LYS A 68 -10.37 1.62 -15.10
N GLY A 69 -11.65 1.67 -14.74
CA GLY A 69 -12.22 2.76 -13.95
C GLY A 69 -11.62 2.81 -12.53
N LEU A 70 -11.49 1.65 -11.89
CA LEU A 70 -10.77 1.55 -10.62
C LEU A 70 -9.28 1.85 -10.80
N TRP A 71 -8.65 1.37 -11.87
CA TRP A 71 -7.22 1.57 -12.12
C TRP A 71 -6.83 3.05 -12.21
N ILE A 72 -7.60 3.85 -12.94
CA ILE A 72 -7.35 5.30 -13.12
C ILE A 72 -7.32 6.05 -11.78
N GLY A 73 -8.13 5.64 -10.80
CA GLY A 73 -8.09 6.22 -9.46
C GLY A 73 -7.03 5.57 -8.57
N ALA A 74 -6.96 4.24 -8.58
CA ALA A 74 -6.15 3.48 -7.63
C ALA A 74 -4.66 3.54 -7.92
N TRP A 75 -4.24 3.40 -9.19
CA TRP A 75 -2.82 3.32 -9.53
C TRP A 75 -2.10 4.66 -9.30
N PRO A 76 -2.57 5.81 -9.83
CA PRO A 76 -1.94 7.10 -9.54
C PRO A 76 -1.96 7.44 -8.04
N MET A 77 -3.04 7.09 -7.33
CA MET A 77 -3.12 7.30 -5.88
C MET A 77 -2.04 6.52 -5.13
N HIS A 78 -1.77 5.26 -5.47
CA HIS A 78 -0.73 4.46 -4.80
C HIS A 78 0.69 4.92 -5.15
N VAL A 79 0.93 5.30 -6.42
CA VAL A 79 2.21 5.90 -6.82
C VAL A 79 2.44 7.18 -6.01
N ALA A 80 1.43 8.04 -5.92
CA ALA A 80 1.51 9.25 -5.14
C ALA A 80 1.68 9.00 -3.63
N LEU A 81 0.97 8.03 -3.06
CA LEU A 81 1.13 7.61 -1.67
C LEU A 81 2.58 7.17 -1.39
N GLY A 82 3.14 6.32 -2.26
CA GLY A 82 4.54 5.88 -2.14
C GLY A 82 5.52 7.05 -2.22
N SER A 83 5.33 7.95 -3.19
CA SER A 83 6.14 9.17 -3.33
C SER A 83 6.01 10.12 -2.13
N VAL A 84 4.81 10.29 -1.58
CA VAL A 84 4.56 11.16 -0.42
C VAL A 84 5.22 10.57 0.83
N ILE A 85 5.08 9.26 1.09
CA ILE A 85 5.75 8.60 2.21
C ILE A 85 7.28 8.70 2.05
N GLY A 86 7.81 8.39 0.87
CA GLY A 86 9.23 8.53 0.58
C GLY A 86 9.73 9.97 0.75
N GLY A 87 8.95 10.94 0.29
CA GLY A 87 9.22 12.37 0.45
C GLY A 87 9.17 12.83 1.91
N HIS A 88 8.30 12.26 2.76
CA HIS A 88 8.31 12.53 4.20
C HIS A 88 9.61 12.03 4.84
N VAL A 89 10.02 10.80 4.52
CA VAL A 89 11.25 10.22 5.10
C VAL A 89 12.49 10.99 4.61
N VAL A 90 12.67 11.04 3.29
CA VAL A 90 13.88 11.60 2.66
C VAL A 90 13.89 13.13 2.75
N GLY A 91 12.77 13.78 2.44
CA GLY A 91 12.68 15.24 2.42
C GLY A 91 12.81 15.86 3.81
N ILE A 92 12.20 15.28 4.85
CA ILE A 92 12.37 15.81 6.22
C ILE A 92 13.78 15.52 6.73
N TYR A 93 14.31 14.31 6.50
CA TYR A 93 15.67 13.95 6.95
C TYR A 93 16.74 14.87 6.35
N PHE A 94 16.69 15.07 5.03
CA PHE A 94 17.66 15.91 4.30
C PHE A 94 17.26 17.39 4.20
N LEU A 95 16.20 17.83 4.89
CA LEU A 95 15.68 19.21 4.81
C LEU A 95 15.39 19.70 3.37
N GLY A 96 14.91 18.81 2.50
CA GLY A 96 14.68 19.12 1.09
C GLY A 96 15.93 19.15 0.22
N LYS A 97 17.12 18.87 0.78
CA LYS A 97 18.41 18.91 0.10
C LYS A 97 18.87 17.55 -0.44
N GLN A 98 17.98 16.57 -0.58
CA GLN A 98 18.35 15.21 -1.01
C GLN A 98 18.96 15.13 -2.43
N PHE A 99 18.68 16.09 -3.31
CA PHE A 99 19.20 16.06 -4.68
C PHE A 99 20.60 16.67 -4.81
N THR A 100 21.16 17.24 -3.74
CA THR A 100 22.56 17.70 -3.76
C THR A 100 23.52 16.52 -3.90
N TYR A 101 23.16 15.35 -3.37
CA TYR A 101 23.92 14.10 -3.53
C TYR A 101 24.00 13.59 -4.97
N ILE A 102 23.12 14.06 -5.86
CA ILE A 102 23.17 13.75 -7.30
C ILE A 102 23.67 14.95 -8.14
N GLY A 103 24.26 15.95 -7.49
CA GLY A 103 24.95 17.07 -8.14
C GLY A 103 24.13 18.35 -8.36
N LEU A 104 22.93 18.46 -7.78
CA LEU A 104 22.16 19.72 -7.85
C LEU A 104 22.63 20.73 -6.79
N SER A 105 22.37 22.02 -7.04
CA SER A 105 22.55 23.06 -6.01
C SER A 105 21.52 22.90 -4.89
N GLU A 106 21.82 23.40 -3.69
CA GLU A 106 20.88 23.34 -2.54
C GLU A 106 19.52 23.94 -2.88
N HIS A 107 19.53 25.14 -3.46
CA HIS A 107 18.32 25.85 -3.86
C HIS A 107 17.48 25.05 -4.86
N LEU A 108 18.11 24.44 -5.87
CA LEU A 108 17.40 23.63 -6.84
C LEU A 108 16.87 22.34 -6.21
N SER A 109 17.61 21.73 -5.28
CA SER A 109 17.12 20.56 -4.55
C SER A 109 15.87 20.89 -3.73
N GLU A 110 15.88 21.99 -3.00
CA GLU A 110 14.72 22.43 -2.20
C GLU A 110 13.51 22.70 -3.08
N GLN A 111 13.70 23.39 -4.21
CA GLN A 111 12.62 23.62 -5.19
C GLN A 111 12.07 22.31 -5.76
N MET A 112 12.94 21.38 -6.15
CA MET A 112 12.52 20.07 -6.67
C MET A 112 11.80 19.24 -5.61
N SER A 113 12.29 19.25 -4.37
CA SER A 113 11.63 18.61 -3.25
C SER A 113 10.25 19.23 -2.98
N ALA A 114 10.14 20.55 -3.07
CA ALA A 114 8.90 21.27 -2.88
C ALA A 114 7.89 20.93 -3.97
N LEU A 115 8.32 20.96 -5.23
CA LEU A 115 7.54 20.64 -6.41
C LEU A 115 7.01 19.20 -6.37
N LEU A 116 7.89 18.23 -6.16
CA LEU A 116 7.50 16.81 -6.11
C LEU A 116 6.53 16.54 -4.97
N GLY A 117 6.77 17.13 -3.80
CA GLY A 117 5.85 17.04 -2.66
C GLY A 117 4.46 17.57 -2.99
N THR A 118 4.37 18.74 -3.65
CA THR A 118 3.10 19.35 -4.05
C THR A 118 2.41 18.53 -5.14
N VAL A 119 3.12 18.12 -6.19
CA VAL A 119 2.55 17.38 -7.32
C VAL A 119 2.00 16.04 -6.86
N PHE A 120 2.77 15.25 -6.13
CA PHE A 120 2.28 13.96 -5.63
C PHE A 120 1.21 14.13 -4.56
N GLY A 121 1.28 15.17 -3.72
CA GLY A 121 0.19 15.49 -2.79
C GLY A 121 -1.14 15.77 -3.49
N LEU A 122 -1.12 16.51 -4.61
CA LEU A 122 -2.31 16.79 -5.43
C LEU A 122 -2.81 15.55 -6.19
N ILE A 123 -1.91 14.74 -6.75
CA ILE A 123 -2.28 13.47 -7.40
C ILE A 123 -2.94 12.54 -6.39
N MET A 124 -2.40 12.46 -5.16
CA MET A 124 -2.98 11.65 -4.09
C MET A 124 -4.38 12.14 -3.72
N LEU A 125 -4.57 13.45 -3.57
CA LEU A 125 -5.87 14.05 -3.29
C LEU A 125 -6.90 13.75 -4.39
N ALA A 126 -6.53 13.99 -5.65
CA ALA A 126 -7.39 13.72 -6.79
C ALA A 126 -7.76 12.22 -6.89
N GLY A 127 -6.77 11.33 -6.74
CA GLY A 127 -6.99 9.89 -6.75
C GLY A 127 -7.93 9.42 -5.64
N LEU A 128 -7.79 9.95 -4.42
CA LEU A 128 -8.71 9.67 -3.32
C LEU A 128 -10.13 10.19 -3.62
N LEU A 129 -10.28 11.40 -4.16
CA LEU A 129 -11.59 11.94 -4.54
C LEU A 129 -12.27 11.09 -5.63
N VAL A 130 -11.52 10.63 -6.63
CA VAL A 130 -12.02 9.72 -7.67
C VAL A 130 -12.47 8.40 -7.06
N LEU A 131 -11.71 7.83 -6.13
CA LEU A 131 -12.07 6.57 -5.45
C LEU A 131 -13.30 6.74 -4.55
N LEU A 132 -13.42 7.88 -3.86
CA LEU A 132 -14.61 8.20 -3.07
C LEU A 132 -15.84 8.36 -3.97
N TYR A 133 -15.69 9.13 -5.04
CA TYR A 133 -16.74 9.33 -6.02
C TYR A 133 -17.18 8.00 -6.62
N ARG A 134 -16.26 7.13 -7.05
CA ARG A 134 -16.58 5.79 -7.56
C ARG A 134 -17.39 4.97 -6.55
N ARG A 135 -17.01 5.02 -5.27
CA ARG A 135 -17.68 4.28 -4.19
C ARG A 135 -19.08 4.81 -3.88
N LEU A 136 -19.29 6.11 -4.06
CA LEU A 136 -20.59 6.73 -3.92
C LEU A 136 -21.41 6.52 -5.20
N ALA A 137 -20.94 6.87 -6.38
CA ALA A 137 -21.71 6.91 -7.62
C ALA A 137 -22.10 5.54 -8.19
N ILE A 138 -21.28 4.50 -8.02
CA ILE A 138 -21.55 3.19 -8.63
C ILE A 138 -22.32 2.29 -7.64
N ASP A 139 -23.57 1.97 -7.97
CA ASP A 139 -24.47 1.19 -7.12
C ASP A 139 -23.92 -0.18 -6.71
N SER A 140 -23.31 -0.91 -7.63
CA SER A 140 -22.72 -2.22 -7.34
C SER A 140 -21.59 -2.12 -6.30
N VAL A 141 -20.78 -1.07 -6.38
CA VAL A 141 -19.68 -0.80 -5.43
C VAL A 141 -20.23 -0.34 -4.09
N ARG A 142 -21.25 0.54 -4.09
CA ARG A 142 -21.89 1.03 -2.88
C ARG A 142 -22.55 -0.10 -2.09
N LYS A 143 -23.24 -1.02 -2.77
CA LYS A 143 -23.94 -2.17 -2.15
C LYS A 143 -23.00 -3.14 -1.42
N ILE A 144 -21.77 -3.31 -1.89
CA ILE A 144 -20.77 -4.19 -1.26
C ILE A 144 -19.81 -3.47 -0.31
N SER A 145 -19.92 -2.14 -0.20
CA SER A 145 -19.03 -1.34 0.66
C SER A 145 -19.49 -1.42 2.11
N VAL A 146 -18.53 -1.55 3.03
CA VAL A 146 -18.78 -1.52 4.48
C VAL A 146 -18.33 -0.17 5.06
N PRO A 147 -18.79 0.25 6.25
CA PRO A 147 -18.43 1.55 6.84
C PRO A 147 -16.92 1.79 6.92
N GLY A 148 -16.15 0.73 7.20
CA GLY A 148 -14.69 0.80 7.18
C GLY A 148 -14.11 1.29 5.84
N ASP A 149 -14.73 0.96 4.70
CA ASP A 149 -14.25 1.41 3.39
C ASP A 149 -14.30 2.93 3.22
N TYR A 150 -15.31 3.56 3.80
CA TYR A 150 -15.45 5.01 3.80
C TYR A 150 -14.53 5.67 4.83
N LEU A 151 -14.43 5.08 6.02
CA LEU A 151 -13.63 5.63 7.11
C LEU A 151 -12.16 5.80 6.73
N HIS A 152 -11.51 4.78 6.16
CA HIS A 152 -10.10 4.90 5.77
C HIS A 152 -9.89 5.91 4.65
N LEU A 153 -10.85 5.99 3.71
CA LEU A 153 -10.78 6.90 2.59
C LEU A 153 -10.93 8.36 3.07
N LEU A 154 -11.90 8.62 3.95
CA LEU A 154 -12.09 9.93 4.57
C LEU A 154 -10.92 10.32 5.48
N LEU A 155 -10.34 9.37 6.22
CA LEU A 155 -9.15 9.61 7.04
C LEU A 155 -7.95 10.03 6.18
N LEU A 156 -7.67 9.31 5.09
CA LEU A 156 -6.59 9.66 4.16
C LEU A 156 -6.87 11.00 3.46
N LEU A 157 -8.12 11.26 3.06
CA LEU A 157 -8.51 12.56 2.50
C LEU A 157 -8.24 13.69 3.49
N GLY A 158 -8.59 13.52 4.77
CA GLY A 158 -8.30 14.49 5.82
C GLY A 158 -6.79 14.76 5.96
N ILE A 159 -5.99 13.69 6.09
CA ILE A 159 -4.53 13.80 6.21
C ILE A 159 -3.92 14.56 5.03
N VAL A 160 -4.27 14.15 3.82
CA VAL A 160 -3.74 14.73 2.57
C VAL A 160 -4.23 16.16 2.37
N SER A 161 -5.49 16.46 2.71
CA SER A 161 -6.04 17.81 2.57
C SER A 161 -5.33 18.80 3.50
N VAL A 162 -5.14 18.43 4.77
CA VAL A 162 -4.39 19.27 5.72
C VAL A 162 -2.92 19.40 5.31
N GLY A 163 -2.29 18.31 4.87
CA GLY A 163 -0.90 18.31 4.39
C GLY A 163 -0.70 19.19 3.15
N ASN A 164 -1.58 19.08 2.16
CA ASN A 164 -1.56 19.94 0.98
C ASN A 164 -1.84 21.39 1.33
N PHE A 165 -2.74 21.67 2.27
CA PHE A 165 -3.01 23.04 2.70
C PHE A 165 -1.76 23.70 3.28
N MET A 166 -1.05 23.02 4.20
CA MET A 166 0.22 23.53 4.76
C MET A 166 1.27 23.80 3.66
N ARG A 167 1.26 23.03 2.58
CA ARG A 167 2.23 23.15 1.48
C ARG A 167 1.86 24.24 0.47
N LEU A 168 0.57 24.40 0.16
CA LEU A 168 0.07 25.40 -0.78
C LEU A 168 -0.03 26.80 -0.18
N PHE A 169 -0.15 26.89 1.15
CA PHE A 169 -0.23 28.16 1.87
C PHE A 169 0.89 28.26 2.91
N PRO A 170 2.10 28.70 2.51
CA PRO A 170 3.29 28.72 3.39
C PRO A 170 3.10 29.48 4.71
N ALA A 171 2.22 30.50 4.74
CA ALA A 171 1.88 31.25 5.94
C ALA A 171 1.25 30.38 7.06
N TYR A 172 0.69 29.22 6.71
CA TYR A 172 0.14 28.24 7.65
C TYR A 172 0.96 26.94 7.68
N GLY A 173 2.06 26.88 6.93
CA GLY A 173 2.92 25.72 6.79
C GLY A 173 3.89 25.53 7.96
N LEU A 174 4.60 24.41 7.93
CA LEU A 174 5.72 24.12 8.82
C LEU A 174 6.95 23.81 7.97
N GLU A 175 8.08 24.44 8.29
CA GLU A 175 9.36 24.15 7.65
C GLU A 175 9.89 22.77 8.04
N TYR A 176 10.83 22.23 7.25
CA TYR A 176 11.36 20.89 7.50
C TYR A 176 12.15 20.78 8.79
N GLU A 177 12.87 21.82 9.20
CA GLU A 177 13.77 21.76 10.36
C GLU A 177 13.02 21.52 11.68
N PRO A 178 11.99 22.31 12.05
CA PRO A 178 11.20 22.04 13.26
C PRO A 178 10.53 20.66 13.25
N ALA A 179 10.05 20.22 12.08
CA ALA A 179 9.47 18.89 11.92
C ALA A 179 10.51 17.78 12.16
N ARG A 180 11.71 17.94 11.59
CA ARG A 180 12.82 16.99 11.74
C ARG A 180 13.26 16.90 13.20
N GLU A 181 13.48 18.03 13.88
CA GLU A 181 13.91 18.07 15.28
C GLU A 181 12.90 17.36 16.19
N TYR A 182 11.62 17.66 16.01
CA TYR A 182 10.55 17.04 16.78
C TYR A 182 10.46 15.52 16.57
N ILE A 183 10.44 15.07 15.31
CA ILE A 183 10.43 13.62 14.99
C ILE A 183 11.69 12.93 15.52
N THR A 184 12.85 13.60 15.44
CA THR A 184 14.12 13.09 15.98
C THR A 184 14.06 12.92 17.50
N GLY A 185 13.52 13.91 18.22
CA GLY A 185 13.29 13.81 19.67
C GLY A 185 12.39 12.62 20.03
N LEU A 186 11.29 12.41 19.29
CA LEU A 186 10.43 11.24 19.49
C LEU A 186 11.18 9.91 19.32
N VAL A 187 11.97 9.79 18.24
CA VAL A 187 12.74 8.57 17.92
C VAL A 187 13.82 8.28 18.97
N TYR A 188 14.53 9.29 19.45
CA TYR A 188 15.55 9.15 20.51
C TYR A 188 14.96 9.06 21.93
N LEU A 189 13.64 8.89 22.07
CA LEU A 189 12.95 8.83 23.36
C LEU A 189 13.20 10.07 24.25
N ASN A 190 13.47 11.21 23.61
CA ASN A 190 13.61 12.52 24.25
C ASN A 190 12.57 13.48 23.65
N PRO A 191 11.27 13.30 23.98
CA PRO A 191 10.19 14.06 23.36
C PRO A 191 10.31 15.55 23.72
N ILE A 192 10.44 16.39 22.69
CA ILE A 192 10.38 17.84 22.83
C ILE A 192 8.93 18.34 22.64
N PRO A 193 8.60 19.59 23.01
CA PRO A 193 7.30 20.17 22.69
C PRO A 193 7.02 20.10 21.18
N ILE A 194 5.80 19.69 20.82
CA ILE A 194 5.35 19.70 19.43
C ILE A 194 5.40 21.14 18.89
N PRO A 195 5.85 21.38 17.64
CA PRO A 195 5.83 22.71 17.04
C PRO A 195 4.45 23.35 17.13
N ASP A 196 4.41 24.62 17.53
CA ASP A 196 3.17 25.38 17.71
C ASP A 196 2.57 25.82 16.36
N ASN A 197 2.15 24.83 15.58
CA ASN A 197 1.45 25.01 14.33
C ASN A 197 0.14 24.18 14.38
N PRO A 198 -1.04 24.81 14.41
CA PRO A 198 -2.31 24.09 14.52
C PRO A 198 -2.56 23.06 13.42
N LEU A 199 -2.19 23.36 12.17
CA LEU A 199 -2.37 22.44 11.05
C LEU A 199 -1.41 21.26 11.13
N PHE A 200 -0.17 21.48 11.59
CA PHE A 200 0.76 20.38 11.85
C PHE A 200 0.24 19.47 12.97
N ILE A 201 -0.27 20.05 14.06
CA ILE A 201 -0.86 19.28 15.17
C ILE A 201 -2.04 18.43 14.67
N ILE A 202 -2.94 19.01 13.85
CA ILE A 202 -4.07 18.29 13.26
C ILE A 202 -3.58 17.18 12.31
N HIS A 203 -2.67 17.50 11.39
CA HIS A 203 -2.10 16.52 10.46
C HIS A 203 -1.45 15.36 11.21
N PHE A 204 -0.62 15.68 12.20
CA PHE A 204 0.07 14.70 13.03
C PHE A 204 -0.90 13.85 13.86
N LEU A 205 -1.96 14.43 14.42
CA LEU A 205 -3.01 13.69 15.11
C LEU A 205 -3.73 12.70 14.16
N LEU A 206 -4.09 13.14 12.95
CA LEU A 206 -4.73 12.26 11.97
C LEU A 206 -3.83 11.10 11.55
N VAL A 207 -2.52 11.34 11.41
CA VAL A 207 -1.53 10.27 11.15
C VAL A 207 -1.44 9.30 12.33
N GLN A 208 -1.45 9.80 13.58
CA GLN A 208 -1.48 8.92 14.76
C GLN A 208 -2.75 8.05 14.80
N VAL A 209 -3.91 8.61 14.46
CA VAL A 209 -5.17 7.85 14.32
C VAL A 209 -5.04 6.81 13.21
N LEU A 210 -4.43 7.15 12.08
CA LEU A 210 -4.15 6.21 11.00
C LEU A 210 -3.31 5.03 11.51
N LEU A 211 -2.22 5.27 12.25
CA LEU A 211 -1.37 4.23 12.81
C LEU A 211 -2.14 3.30 13.76
N ILE A 212 -2.99 3.86 14.63
CA ILE A 212 -3.81 3.07 15.57
C ILE A 212 -4.80 2.16 14.82
N VAL A 213 -5.46 2.67 13.78
CA VAL A 213 -6.49 1.94 13.03
C VAL A 213 -5.88 0.96 12.01
N PHE A 214 -4.67 1.24 11.51
CA PHE A 214 -4.01 0.48 10.44
C PHE A 214 -4.04 -1.04 10.65
N PRO A 215 -3.55 -1.62 11.77
CA PRO A 215 -3.47 -3.07 11.93
C PRO A 215 -4.83 -3.77 11.94
N PHE A 216 -5.91 -3.05 12.25
CA PHE A 216 -7.28 -3.58 12.34
C PHE A 216 -8.11 -3.34 11.07
N SER A 217 -7.51 -2.73 10.05
CA SER A 217 -8.21 -2.26 8.86
C SER A 217 -7.95 -3.08 7.60
N LYS A 218 -8.52 -2.64 6.48
CA LYS A 218 -8.17 -3.14 5.13
C LYS A 218 -6.83 -2.59 4.62
N LEU A 219 -6.19 -1.62 5.31
CA LEU A 219 -4.86 -1.11 4.95
C LEU A 219 -3.76 -2.17 5.07
N MET A 220 -4.00 -3.22 5.87
CA MET A 220 -3.16 -4.41 5.95
C MET A 220 -3.06 -5.20 4.64
N HIS A 221 -3.81 -4.81 3.59
CA HIS A 221 -3.63 -5.34 2.24
C HIS A 221 -2.19 -5.17 1.72
N LEU A 222 -1.43 -4.17 2.19
CA LEU A 222 -0.02 -4.01 1.85
C LEU A 222 0.78 -5.29 2.10
N PHE A 223 0.61 -5.89 3.28
CA PHE A 223 1.29 -7.13 3.64
C PHE A 223 0.55 -8.37 3.12
N GLY A 224 -0.78 -8.35 3.17
CA GLY A 224 -1.62 -9.46 2.73
C GLY A 224 -1.51 -9.76 1.23
N MET A 225 -1.22 -8.73 0.42
CA MET A 225 -0.90 -8.85 -1.01
C MET A 225 0.21 -9.86 -1.25
N PHE A 226 1.35 -9.73 -0.58
CA PHE A 226 2.51 -10.59 -0.82
C PHE A 226 2.21 -12.05 -0.46
N ALA A 227 1.60 -12.27 0.70
CA ALA A 227 1.19 -13.61 1.12
C ALA A 227 0.19 -14.24 0.14
N ASN A 228 -0.82 -13.48 -0.28
CA ASN A 228 -1.84 -13.96 -1.21
C ASN A 228 -1.27 -14.29 -2.59
N ARG A 229 -0.39 -13.43 -3.14
CA ARG A 229 0.30 -13.70 -4.41
C ARG A 229 1.22 -14.92 -4.33
N TRP A 230 1.81 -15.17 -3.16
CA TRP A 230 2.62 -16.37 -2.94
C TRP A 230 1.82 -17.65 -2.91
N ILE A 231 0.65 -17.62 -2.30
CA ILE A 231 -0.24 -18.77 -2.28
C ILE A 231 -0.78 -19.06 -3.69
N MET A 232 -1.18 -18.03 -4.44
CA MET A 232 -1.89 -18.19 -5.72
C MET A 232 -0.98 -18.45 -6.92
N ASN A 233 0.23 -17.89 -6.92
CA ASN A 233 1.11 -17.91 -8.09
C ASN A 233 2.38 -18.75 -7.88
N ARG A 234 2.49 -19.54 -6.81
CA ARG A 234 3.61 -20.48 -6.68
C ARG A 234 3.55 -21.53 -7.79
N VAL A 235 4.71 -22.03 -8.20
CA VAL A 235 4.81 -23.14 -9.15
C VAL A 235 4.00 -24.31 -8.59
N TYR A 236 3.14 -24.88 -9.43
CA TYR A 236 2.31 -26.00 -9.02
C TYR A 236 3.19 -27.24 -8.80
N HIS A 237 3.05 -27.84 -7.62
CA HIS A 237 3.60 -29.14 -7.30
C HIS A 237 2.46 -30.03 -6.84
N ASP A 238 2.38 -31.26 -7.35
CA ASP A 238 1.34 -32.19 -6.91
C ASP A 238 1.42 -32.38 -5.39
N PRO A 239 0.26 -32.33 -4.69
CA PRO A 239 0.23 -32.61 -3.26
C PRO A 239 0.78 -34.02 -2.98
N ALA A 240 1.46 -34.19 -1.84
CA ALA A 240 1.95 -35.49 -1.41
C ALA A 240 0.78 -36.51 -1.34
N PRO A 241 0.95 -37.74 -1.87
CA PRO A 241 -0.11 -38.75 -1.83
C PRO A 241 -0.61 -39.00 -0.40
N GLY A 242 -1.94 -39.06 -0.20
CA GLY A 242 -2.54 -39.43 1.09
C GLY A 242 -2.94 -38.27 2.01
N LEU A 243 -2.90 -37.01 1.56
CA LEU A 243 -3.46 -35.89 2.31
C LEU A 243 -5.01 -35.97 2.38
N PRO A 244 -5.64 -35.80 3.56
CA PRO A 244 -7.10 -35.80 3.69
C PRO A 244 -7.74 -34.72 2.80
N GLY A 245 -8.67 -35.11 1.93
CA GLY A 245 -9.35 -34.20 1.00
C GLY A 245 -8.67 -34.03 -0.37
N VAL A 246 -7.52 -34.67 -0.60
CA VAL A 246 -6.88 -34.79 -1.91
C VAL A 246 -7.18 -36.18 -2.47
N ASP A 247 -8.40 -36.40 -2.92
CA ASP A 247 -8.72 -37.55 -3.78
C ASP A 247 -8.94 -37.06 -5.21
N LEU A 248 -7.83 -36.79 -5.91
CA LEU A 248 -7.83 -36.58 -7.36
C LEU A 248 -7.45 -37.87 -8.12
N SER A 249 -7.32 -39.01 -7.42
CA SER A 249 -6.66 -40.19 -7.98
C SER A 249 -7.29 -41.54 -7.64
N LYS A 250 -8.50 -41.61 -7.07
CA LYS A 250 -9.34 -42.78 -7.29
C LYS A 250 -9.86 -42.81 -8.74
N GLY A 251 -8.95 -43.06 -9.68
CA GLY A 251 -9.28 -43.80 -10.91
C GLY A 251 -9.07 -43.11 -12.27
N VAL A 252 -8.57 -41.88 -12.37
CA VAL A 252 -8.34 -41.27 -13.70
C VAL A 252 -6.84 -41.14 -13.98
N PRO A 253 -6.29 -41.92 -14.94
CA PRO A 253 -4.92 -41.73 -15.36
C PRO A 253 -4.77 -40.34 -15.98
N VAL A 254 -3.76 -39.59 -15.53
CA VAL A 254 -3.33 -38.34 -16.16
C VAL A 254 -2.80 -38.70 -17.55
N VAL A 255 -3.66 -38.60 -18.56
CA VAL A 255 -3.24 -38.67 -19.95
C VAL A 255 -2.46 -37.40 -20.21
N ASN A 256 -1.14 -37.53 -20.37
CA ASN A 256 -0.31 -36.49 -20.92
C ASN A 256 -0.94 -36.05 -22.24
N ALA A 257 -1.42 -34.82 -22.31
CA ALA A 257 -1.85 -34.21 -23.56
C ALA A 257 -0.58 -34.00 -24.41
N VAL A 258 -0.16 -35.06 -25.11
CA VAL A 258 0.79 -34.96 -26.20
C VAL A 258 0.09 -34.21 -27.32
N SER A 259 0.60 -33.03 -27.65
CA SER A 259 0.17 -32.29 -28.83
C SER A 259 0.67 -33.01 -30.09
N GLU A 260 -0.03 -34.05 -30.54
CA GLU A 260 0.16 -34.56 -31.90
C GLU A 260 -0.73 -33.76 -32.86
N GLY A 261 -0.19 -32.62 -33.31
CA GLY A 261 -0.60 -32.01 -34.55
C GLY A 261 -0.11 -32.89 -35.71
N GLY A 262 -1.02 -33.67 -36.29
CA GLY A 262 -0.74 -34.50 -37.45
C GLY A 262 -2.03 -34.85 -38.19
N VAL A 263 -2.57 -33.89 -38.95
CA VAL A 263 -3.64 -34.17 -39.91
C VAL A 263 -3.02 -34.87 -41.10
N THR A 264 -3.19 -36.20 -41.18
CA THR A 264 -2.95 -36.95 -42.41
C THR A 264 -4.28 -37.21 -43.12
N SER A 265 -4.42 -36.62 -44.30
CA SER A 265 -5.46 -36.91 -45.28
C SER A 265 -5.22 -38.24 -45.99
N ALA A 266 -6.19 -39.16 -45.92
CA ALA A 266 -6.50 -40.23 -46.89
C ALA A 266 -7.82 -40.86 -46.39
N GLY A 267 -8.92 -40.97 -47.13
CA GLY A 267 -9.07 -41.29 -48.54
C GLY A 267 -9.55 -42.73 -48.68
N VAL A 268 -10.88 -42.96 -48.59
CA VAL A 268 -11.69 -43.96 -49.33
C VAL A 268 -13.11 -43.42 -49.41
#